data_AF-A0A9D4WWW9-F1
#
_entry.id   AF-A0A9D4WWW9-F1
#
_cell.length_a   1.000
_cell.length_b   1.000
_cell.length_c   1.000
_cell.angle_alpha   90.00
_cell.angle_beta   90.00
_cell.angle_gamma   90.00
#
_symmetry.space_group_name_H-M   'P 1'
#
loop_
_entity.id
_entity.type
_entity.pdbx_description
1 polymer ?
#
loop_
_entity_poly.entity_id
_entity_poly.type
_entity_poly.pdbx_seq_one_letter_code
_entity_poly.pdbx_strand_id
1 'polypeptide(L)'
;MSMIMLHSCFAIEVTYDSKALIINGERRLIFSGAIHYPRSTMEMWPDLIQKAKDGGLDAIETYIFCDRHEPVQHEYNFSGNLDFVNFFKLIQEAGLYAIMRIGPYACAEWNYRGFPLWLHNIPGIELRINNQIYKKEMQIFTTKTVNVAKEANLFASQGGPIVLAQIKKEYGDIMWNYKDVGKEYIWDETLLQGKVLWRVVSVELFATFSEILQWKATMINQIKQRRVTFQRIADS
;
A
#
# COMPACT_ATOMS: atom_id res chain seq x y z
N MET A 1 16.77 38.44 14.60
CA MET A 1 16.97 37.03 15.01
C MET A 1 15.82 36.25 14.40
N SER A 2 16.06 35.56 13.27
CA SER A 2 15.01 34.86 12.52
C SER A 2 14.59 33.62 13.31
N MET A 3 13.31 33.53 13.66
CA MET A 3 12.74 32.40 14.38
C MET A 3 12.58 31.26 13.38
N ILE A 4 13.49 30.28 13.43
CA ILE A 4 13.33 29.01 12.71
C ILE A 4 12.15 28.29 13.36
N MET A 5 10.99 28.35 12.71
CA MET A 5 9.85 27.50 13.05
C MET A 5 10.21 26.07 12.67
N LEU A 6 10.70 25.30 13.63
CA LEU A 6 10.69 23.84 13.58
C LEU A 6 9.23 23.40 13.47
N HIS A 7 8.76 23.20 12.24
CA HIS A 7 7.46 22.58 11.99
C HIS A 7 7.57 21.09 12.30
N SER A 8 7.49 20.69 13.57
CA SER A 8 7.05 19.34 13.90
C SER A 8 5.52 19.34 13.89
N CYS A 9 4.91 18.92 12.78
CA CYS A 9 3.46 18.83 12.61
C CYS A 9 3.12 17.38 12.25
N PHE A 10 2.65 16.60 13.22
CA PHE A 10 1.22 16.25 13.48
C PHE A 10 0.66 15.22 12.50
N ALA A 11 -0.29 14.43 13.01
CA ALA A 11 -1.11 13.51 12.23
C ALA A 11 -1.57 14.18 10.94
N ILE A 12 -1.19 13.60 9.81
CA ILE A 12 -1.49 14.09 8.48
C ILE A 12 -2.87 13.55 8.09
N GLU A 13 -3.84 14.45 7.92
CA GLU A 13 -5.14 14.09 7.38
C GLU A 13 -5.04 13.96 5.86
N VAL A 14 -5.35 12.76 5.34
CA VAL A 14 -5.35 12.48 3.90
C VAL A 14 -6.78 12.15 3.47
N THR A 15 -7.31 12.94 2.54
CA THR A 15 -8.62 12.73 1.91
C THR A 15 -8.52 13.02 0.41
N TYR A 16 -9.63 13.03 -0.32
CA TYR A 16 -9.65 13.34 -1.75
C TYR A 16 -11.00 13.91 -2.17
N ASP A 17 -11.01 14.53 -3.35
CA ASP A 17 -12.24 14.82 -4.06
C ASP A 17 -12.16 14.39 -5.53
N SER A 18 -13.06 14.90 -6.36
CA SER A 18 -13.08 14.58 -7.79
C SER A 18 -11.84 15.08 -8.55
N LYS A 19 -11.07 16.01 -7.99
CA LYS A 19 -9.99 16.73 -8.65
C LYS A 19 -8.61 16.35 -8.15
N ALA A 20 -8.43 16.12 -6.84
CA ALA A 20 -7.12 15.92 -6.26
C ALA A 20 -7.16 15.13 -4.94
N LEU A 21 -5.98 14.67 -4.53
CA LEU A 21 -5.72 14.31 -3.14
C LEU A 21 -5.67 15.58 -2.30
N ILE A 22 -6.19 15.52 -1.08
CA ILE A 22 -6.21 16.61 -0.11
C ILE A 22 -5.37 16.15 1.08
N ILE A 23 -4.23 16.82 1.30
CA ILE A 23 -3.34 16.56 2.43
C ILE A 23 -3.39 17.77 3.34
N ASN A 24 -3.78 17.58 4.61
CA ASN A 24 -3.95 18.64 5.60
C ASN A 24 -4.85 19.79 5.10
N GLY A 25 -5.93 19.44 4.42
CA GLY A 25 -6.90 20.41 3.86
C GLY A 25 -6.48 21.05 2.53
N GLU A 26 -5.26 20.81 2.05
CA GLU A 26 -4.77 21.38 0.79
C GLU A 26 -4.82 20.37 -0.36
N ARG A 27 -5.43 20.77 -1.49
CA ARG A 27 -5.39 19.97 -2.73
C ARG A 27 -3.96 19.94 -3.27
N ARG A 28 -3.43 18.75 -3.51
CA ARG A 28 -2.07 18.55 -4.04
C ARG A 28 -2.08 17.61 -5.23
N LEU A 29 -1.27 17.97 -6.23
CA LEU A 29 -0.81 17.03 -7.26
C LEU A 29 0.50 16.45 -6.74
N ILE A 30 0.59 15.12 -6.66
CA ILE A 30 1.78 14.44 -6.13
C ILE A 30 2.60 13.94 -7.30
N PHE A 31 3.83 14.43 -7.42
CA PHE A 31 4.85 13.84 -8.28
C PHE A 31 5.63 12.79 -7.48
N SER A 32 5.52 11.54 -7.90
CA SER A 32 6.18 10.42 -7.22
C SER A 32 7.20 9.74 -8.11
N GLY A 33 8.27 9.23 -7.50
CA GLY A 33 9.30 8.41 -8.16
C GLY A 33 9.50 7.08 -7.45
N ALA A 34 9.77 6.02 -8.22
CA ALA A 34 9.95 4.68 -7.66
C ALA A 34 11.40 4.44 -7.21
N ILE A 35 11.59 4.13 -5.93
CA ILE A 35 12.87 3.69 -5.37
C ILE A 35 12.62 2.42 -4.56
N HIS A 36 13.11 1.29 -5.04
CA HIS A 36 12.93 0.01 -4.35
C HIS A 36 14.10 -0.24 -3.40
N TYR A 37 13.83 -0.17 -2.10
CA TYR A 37 14.84 -0.33 -1.04
C TYR A 37 15.73 -1.57 -1.23
N PRO A 38 15.26 -2.77 -1.66
CA PRO A 38 16.14 -3.93 -1.81
C PRO A 38 17.05 -3.88 -3.05
N ARG A 39 16.89 -2.89 -3.94
CA ARG A 39 17.74 -2.69 -5.13
C ARG A 39 18.94 -1.79 -4.87
N SER A 40 19.09 -1.28 -3.66
CA SER A 40 20.20 -0.45 -3.21
C SER A 40 20.57 -0.82 -1.79
N THR A 41 21.72 -0.36 -1.30
CA THR A 41 22.12 -0.63 0.08
C THR A 41 21.58 0.45 1.02
N MET A 42 21.48 0.15 2.31
CA MET A 42 21.04 1.11 3.33
C MET A 42 21.84 2.41 3.31
N GLU A 43 23.13 2.34 3.00
CA GLU A 43 24.03 3.50 2.91
C GLU A 43 23.73 4.38 1.70
N MET A 44 23.14 3.82 0.64
CA MET A 44 22.75 4.56 -0.57
C MET A 44 21.40 5.26 -0.42
N TRP A 45 20.51 4.79 0.46
CA TRP A 45 19.15 5.30 0.56
C TRP A 45 19.08 6.81 0.82
N PRO A 46 19.84 7.40 1.76
CA PRO A 46 19.78 8.84 2.01
C PRO A 46 20.13 9.68 0.77
N ASP A 47 21.17 9.29 0.03
CA ASP A 47 21.59 10.00 -1.19
C ASP A 47 20.54 9.87 -2.32
N LEU A 48 19.97 8.69 -2.50
CA LEU A 48 18.90 8.47 -3.49
C LEU A 48 17.63 9.27 -3.15
N ILE A 49 17.24 9.30 -1.87
CA ILE A 49 16.09 10.06 -1.38
C ILE A 49 16.33 11.57 -1.55
N GLN A 50 17.54 12.04 -1.24
CA GLN A 50 17.88 13.45 -1.41
C GLN A 50 17.86 13.86 -2.88
N LYS A 51 18.42 13.05 -3.79
CA LYS A 51 18.34 13.30 -5.24
C LYS A 51 16.92 13.33 -5.75
N ALA A 52 16.04 12.45 -5.26
CA ALA A 52 14.62 12.48 -5.57
C ALA A 52 13.96 13.80 -5.15
N LYS A 53 14.27 14.27 -3.93
CA LYS A 53 13.80 15.57 -3.42
C LYS A 53 14.31 16.74 -4.26
N ASP A 54 15.61 16.77 -4.56
CA ASP A 54 16.24 17.83 -5.36
C ASP A 54 15.73 17.82 -6.80
N GLY A 55 15.32 16.65 -7.31
CA GLY A 55 14.63 16.47 -8.58
C GLY A 55 13.16 16.96 -8.60
N GLY A 56 12.65 17.47 -7.47
CA GLY A 56 11.30 18.02 -7.37
C GLY A 56 10.19 16.99 -7.15
N LEU A 57 10.52 15.80 -6.66
CA LEU A 57 9.50 14.82 -6.27
C LEU A 57 8.88 15.19 -4.92
N ASP A 58 7.57 14.99 -4.79
CA ASP A 58 6.84 15.14 -3.53
C ASP A 58 6.80 13.83 -2.73
N ALA A 59 6.91 12.69 -3.44
CA ALA A 59 6.77 11.38 -2.84
C ALA A 59 7.71 10.32 -3.44
N ILE A 60 8.03 9.32 -2.64
CA ILE A 60 8.72 8.11 -3.09
C ILE A 60 7.76 6.93 -3.01
N GLU A 61 7.71 6.13 -4.07
CA GLU A 61 6.95 4.88 -4.09
C GLU A 61 7.86 3.65 -4.05
N THR A 62 7.44 2.63 -3.29
CA THR A 62 8.13 1.33 -3.29
C THR A 62 7.16 0.17 -3.15
N TYR A 63 7.50 -0.95 -3.76
CA TYR A 63 6.88 -2.24 -3.44
C TYR A 63 7.41 -2.80 -2.14
N ILE A 64 6.55 -3.56 -1.46
CA ILE A 64 6.97 -4.51 -0.43
C ILE A 64 7.12 -5.90 -1.09
N PHE A 65 8.34 -6.44 -1.07
CA PHE A 65 8.71 -7.67 -1.77
C PHE A 65 8.50 -8.91 -0.89
N CYS A 66 7.35 -9.57 -1.05
CA CYS A 66 6.92 -10.69 -0.21
C CYS A 66 7.93 -11.84 -0.21
N ASP A 67 8.48 -12.22 -1.37
CA ASP A 67 9.52 -13.24 -1.51
C ASP A 67 10.74 -13.01 -0.63
N ARG A 68 11.17 -11.75 -0.48
CA ARG A 68 12.33 -11.39 0.34
C ARG A 68 11.99 -11.29 1.81
N HIS A 69 10.80 -10.78 2.12
CA HIS A 69 10.36 -10.61 3.50
C HIS A 69 9.89 -11.90 4.14
N GLU A 70 9.48 -12.90 3.36
CA GLU A 70 9.00 -14.19 3.85
C GLU A 70 9.65 -15.33 3.03
N PRO A 71 10.97 -15.54 3.14
CA PRO A 71 11.67 -16.56 2.37
C PRO A 71 11.26 -17.98 2.76
N VAL A 72 10.82 -18.17 4.00
CA VAL A 72 10.22 -19.40 4.54
C VAL A 72 8.82 -19.02 5.05
N GLN A 73 7.85 -19.91 4.85
CA GLN A 73 6.45 -19.64 5.21
C GLN A 73 6.35 -19.22 6.69
N HIS A 74 5.79 -18.04 6.94
CA HIS A 74 5.61 -17.40 8.25
C HIS A 74 6.89 -17.01 9.00
N GLU A 75 8.06 -17.06 8.37
CA GLU A 75 9.31 -16.53 8.91
C GLU A 75 9.69 -15.23 8.21
N TYR A 76 9.69 -14.13 8.95
CA TYR A 76 9.81 -12.80 8.37
C TYR A 76 11.20 -12.17 8.56
N ASN A 77 11.71 -11.50 7.53
CA ASN A 77 12.92 -10.69 7.59
C ASN A 77 12.64 -9.22 7.21
N PHE A 78 12.84 -8.32 8.17
CA PHE A 78 12.72 -6.86 8.01
C PHE A 78 14.01 -6.14 8.42
N SER A 79 15.16 -6.78 8.24
CA SER A 79 16.47 -6.26 8.65
C SER A 79 17.38 -5.96 7.46
N GLY A 80 18.42 -5.14 7.70
CA GLY A 80 19.39 -4.77 6.67
C GLY A 80 18.73 -4.09 5.47
N ASN A 81 19.08 -4.50 4.26
CA ASN A 81 18.47 -3.96 3.03
C ASN A 81 16.98 -4.31 2.86
N LEU A 82 16.38 -5.06 3.79
CA LEU A 82 14.94 -5.32 3.88
C LEU A 82 14.27 -4.52 5.01
N ASP A 83 14.98 -3.59 5.65
CA ASP A 83 14.39 -2.70 6.64
C ASP A 83 13.59 -1.58 5.96
N PHE A 84 12.39 -1.92 5.52
CA PHE A 84 11.47 -0.96 4.90
C PHE A 84 11.02 0.11 5.92
N VAL A 85 11.05 -0.19 7.22
CA VAL A 85 10.68 0.77 8.27
C VAL A 85 11.69 1.91 8.30
N ASN A 86 12.97 1.57 8.34
CA ASN A 86 14.04 2.56 8.28
C ASN A 86 14.00 3.34 6.95
N PHE A 87 13.74 2.66 5.83
CA PHE A 87 13.60 3.33 4.54
C PHE A 87 12.49 4.40 4.55
N PHE A 88 11.29 4.10 5.07
CA PHE A 88 10.24 5.11 5.18
C PHE A 88 10.57 6.22 6.18
N LYS A 89 11.26 5.91 7.28
CA LYS A 89 11.73 6.96 8.21
C LYS A 89 12.68 7.94 7.53
N LEU A 90 13.61 7.46 6.71
CA LEU A 90 14.49 8.34 5.92
C LEU A 90 13.71 9.21 4.92
N ILE A 91 12.65 8.68 4.30
CA ILE A 91 11.75 9.46 3.45
C ILE A 91 11.07 10.58 4.26
N GLN A 92 10.60 10.25 5.47
CA GLN A 92 10.00 11.21 6.39
C GLN A 92 10.99 12.30 6.82
N GLU A 93 12.22 11.93 7.18
CA GLU A 93 13.30 12.85 7.58
C GLU A 93 13.67 13.80 6.44
N ALA A 94 13.64 13.31 5.19
CA ALA A 94 13.80 14.15 4.01
C ALA A 94 12.59 15.08 3.76
N GLY A 95 11.47 14.91 4.47
CA GLY A 95 10.26 15.71 4.29
C GLY A 95 9.46 15.36 3.03
N LEU A 96 9.64 14.13 2.52
CA LEU A 96 8.89 13.60 1.40
C LEU A 96 7.73 12.74 1.90
N TYR A 97 6.69 12.58 1.07
CA TYR A 97 5.66 11.59 1.30
C TYR A 97 6.09 10.21 0.80
N ALA A 98 5.36 9.19 1.23
CA ALA A 98 5.58 7.81 0.84
C ALA A 98 4.31 7.16 0.26
N ILE A 99 4.50 6.34 -0.77
CA ILE A 99 3.47 5.48 -1.34
C ILE A 99 3.91 4.02 -1.14
N MET A 100 3.21 3.30 -0.26
CA MET A 100 3.54 1.92 0.06
C MET A 100 2.72 0.96 -0.80
N ARG A 101 3.37 0.26 -1.72
CA ARG A 101 2.72 -0.69 -2.63
C ARG A 101 2.86 -2.09 -2.04
N ILE A 102 1.90 -2.47 -1.20
CA ILE A 102 1.89 -3.77 -0.56
C ILE A 102 1.56 -4.80 -1.63
N GLY A 103 2.58 -5.60 -1.97
CA GLY A 103 2.45 -6.76 -2.80
C GLY A 103 1.39 -7.72 -2.25
N PRO A 104 1.16 -8.79 -3.00
CA PRO A 104 2.23 -9.79 -3.06
C PRO A 104 2.81 -9.94 -4.46
N TYR A 105 2.03 -9.55 -5.46
CA TYR A 105 2.47 -9.42 -6.84
C TYR A 105 3.00 -8.01 -7.09
N ALA A 106 4.32 -7.88 -7.24
CA ALA A 106 4.98 -6.63 -7.61
C ALA A 106 5.16 -6.49 -9.13
N CYS A 107 5.13 -7.61 -9.88
CA CYS A 107 5.61 -7.72 -11.27
C CYS A 107 7.08 -7.30 -11.34
N ALA A 108 7.31 -5.98 -11.24
CA ALA A 108 8.53 -5.23 -10.94
C ALA A 108 9.82 -5.75 -11.57
N GLU A 109 9.73 -6.55 -12.65
CA GLU A 109 10.85 -7.30 -13.22
C GLU A 109 11.63 -8.03 -12.10
N TRP A 110 10.89 -8.56 -11.13
CA TRP A 110 11.42 -9.20 -9.93
C TRP A 110 11.27 -10.71 -10.03
N ASN A 111 12.18 -11.45 -9.38
CA ASN A 111 12.13 -12.90 -9.36
C ASN A 111 10.76 -13.39 -8.88
N TYR A 112 10.18 -14.29 -9.68
CA TYR A 112 8.81 -14.82 -9.48
C TYR A 112 7.76 -13.74 -9.20
N ARG A 113 7.99 -12.52 -9.71
CA ARG A 113 7.12 -11.34 -9.63
C ARG A 113 6.80 -10.91 -8.19
N GLY A 114 7.64 -11.30 -7.22
CA GLY A 114 7.51 -10.98 -5.80
C GLY A 114 6.86 -12.07 -4.95
N PHE A 115 6.41 -13.18 -5.55
CA PHE A 115 5.88 -14.32 -4.78
C PHE A 115 7.01 -15.15 -4.18
N PRO A 116 6.88 -15.62 -2.93
CA PRO A 116 7.80 -16.59 -2.38
C PRO A 116 7.61 -17.96 -3.04
N LEU A 117 8.69 -18.72 -3.20
CA LEU A 117 8.65 -20.03 -3.87
C LEU A 117 7.80 -21.05 -3.10
N TRP A 118 7.83 -21.01 -1.75
CA TRP A 118 7.04 -21.92 -0.93
C TRP A 118 5.53 -21.81 -1.20
N LEU A 119 5.06 -20.63 -1.62
CA LEU A 119 3.66 -20.41 -1.95
C LEU A 119 3.20 -21.32 -3.09
N HIS A 120 4.06 -21.55 -4.09
CA HIS A 120 3.75 -22.44 -5.20
C HIS A 120 3.60 -23.91 -4.79
N ASN A 121 4.28 -24.32 -3.71
CA ASN A 121 4.32 -25.70 -3.27
C ASN A 121 3.13 -26.08 -2.37
N ILE A 122 2.21 -25.14 -2.08
CA ILE A 122 1.02 -25.45 -1.29
C ILE A 122 0.04 -26.26 -2.13
N PRO A 123 -0.38 -27.46 -1.69
CA PRO A 123 -1.31 -28.29 -2.44
C PRO A 123 -2.64 -27.56 -2.73
N GLY A 124 -3.06 -27.56 -3.99
CA GLY A 124 -4.32 -26.95 -4.43
C GLY A 124 -4.30 -25.42 -4.51
N ILE A 125 -3.12 -24.79 -4.47
CA ILE A 125 -3.00 -23.35 -4.66
C ILE A 125 -3.08 -22.97 -6.15
N GLU A 126 -3.85 -21.93 -6.42
CA GLU A 126 -3.88 -21.26 -7.72
C GLU A 126 -3.68 -19.77 -7.47
N LEU A 127 -2.61 -19.22 -8.04
CA LEU A 127 -2.19 -17.84 -7.79
C LEU A 127 -3.05 -16.85 -8.58
N ARG A 128 -3.36 -15.71 -7.96
CA ARG A 128 -4.08 -14.59 -8.59
C ARG A 128 -5.46 -14.98 -9.15
N ILE A 129 -6.14 -15.94 -8.54
CA ILE A 129 -7.54 -16.26 -8.85
C ILE A 129 -8.35 -16.42 -7.56
N ASN A 130 -9.66 -16.69 -7.66
CA ASN A 130 -10.55 -16.92 -6.51
C ASN A 130 -10.24 -18.25 -5.79
N ASN A 131 -9.05 -18.35 -5.18
CA ASN A 131 -8.57 -19.49 -4.43
C ASN A 131 -8.42 -19.09 -2.95
N GLN A 132 -9.08 -19.83 -2.06
CA GLN A 132 -9.14 -19.48 -0.62
C GLN A 132 -7.78 -19.62 0.06
N ILE A 133 -6.94 -20.56 -0.37
CA ILE A 133 -5.58 -20.73 0.16
C ILE A 133 -4.75 -19.50 -0.18
N TYR A 134 -4.72 -19.12 -1.46
CA TYR A 134 -4.04 -17.91 -1.90
C TYR A 134 -4.54 -16.68 -1.14
N LYS A 135 -5.86 -16.43 -1.10
CA LYS A 135 -6.48 -15.31 -0.37
C LYS A 135 -6.00 -15.22 1.08
N LYS A 136 -5.96 -16.36 1.77
CA LYS A 136 -5.52 -16.46 3.17
C LYS A 136 -4.05 -16.10 3.34
N GLU A 137 -3.16 -16.68 2.55
CA GLU A 137 -1.72 -16.40 2.63
C GLU A 137 -1.44 -14.91 2.32
N MET A 138 -2.12 -14.34 1.33
CA MET A 138 -1.96 -12.91 1.01
C MET A 138 -2.51 -12.01 2.11
N GLN A 139 -3.61 -12.40 2.75
CA GLN A 139 -4.15 -11.68 3.90
C GLN A 139 -3.18 -11.71 5.09
N ILE A 140 -2.54 -12.84 5.37
CA ILE A 140 -1.55 -12.98 6.45
C ILE A 140 -0.37 -12.03 6.20
N PHE A 141 0.24 -12.10 5.01
CA PHE A 141 1.37 -11.24 4.66
C PHE A 141 1.00 -9.74 4.69
N THR A 142 -0.14 -9.39 4.11
CA THR A 142 -0.62 -7.99 4.10
C THR A 142 -0.86 -7.49 5.52
N THR A 143 -1.52 -8.29 6.36
CA THR A 143 -1.80 -7.94 7.77
C THR A 143 -0.50 -7.75 8.54
N LYS A 144 0.48 -8.66 8.38
CA LYS A 144 1.79 -8.55 9.02
C LYS A 144 2.50 -7.26 8.62
N THR A 145 2.57 -6.97 7.31
CA THR A 145 3.23 -5.78 6.77
C THR A 145 2.60 -4.50 7.29
N VAL A 146 1.27 -4.40 7.26
CA VAL A 146 0.53 -3.24 7.76
C VAL A 146 0.73 -3.06 9.26
N ASN A 147 0.72 -4.14 10.04
CA ASN A 147 0.95 -4.07 11.49
C ASN A 147 2.36 -3.55 11.81
N VAL A 148 3.40 -4.05 11.12
CA VAL A 148 4.77 -3.54 11.29
C VAL A 148 4.85 -2.03 10.97
N ALA A 149 4.22 -1.60 9.87
CA ALA A 149 4.19 -0.18 9.51
C ALA A 149 3.43 0.67 10.54
N LYS A 150 2.34 0.15 11.10
CA LYS A 150 1.55 0.81 12.13
C LYS A 150 2.28 0.92 13.47
N GLU A 151 2.91 -0.16 13.91
CA GLU A 151 3.72 -0.19 15.14
C GLU A 151 4.87 0.82 15.07
N ALA A 152 5.39 1.07 13.87
CA ALA A 152 6.41 2.07 13.60
C ALA A 152 5.87 3.50 13.32
N ASN A 153 4.55 3.73 13.43
CA ASN A 153 3.87 5.00 13.16
C ASN A 153 4.13 5.58 11.75
N LEU A 154 4.23 4.72 10.73
CA LEU A 154 4.59 5.17 9.38
C LEU A 154 3.40 5.74 8.58
N PHE A 155 2.17 5.50 9.01
CA PHE A 155 1.00 6.02 8.30
C PHE A 155 0.75 7.49 8.60
N ALA A 156 0.29 8.23 7.59
CA ALA A 156 -0.06 9.66 7.68
C ALA A 156 -0.97 9.96 8.88
N SER A 157 -1.99 9.13 9.13
CA SER A 157 -2.88 9.27 10.29
C SER A 157 -2.19 9.15 11.66
N GLN A 158 -0.98 8.58 11.71
CA GLN A 158 -0.12 8.48 12.89
C GLN A 158 1.02 9.52 12.90
N GLY A 159 1.04 10.42 11.92
CA GLY A 159 2.10 11.42 11.70
C GLY A 159 3.29 10.90 10.88
N GLY A 160 3.17 9.73 10.26
CA GLY A 160 4.20 9.15 9.39
C GLY A 160 4.10 9.59 7.92
N PRO A 161 5.05 9.18 7.06
CA PRO A 161 5.13 9.64 5.68
C PRO A 161 4.15 8.95 4.72
N ILE A 162 3.59 7.79 5.06
CA ILE A 162 2.78 6.98 4.14
C ILE A 162 1.40 7.61 3.97
N VAL A 163 1.21 8.29 2.83
CA VAL A 163 -0.05 8.96 2.46
C VAL A 163 -0.95 8.07 1.62
N LEU A 164 -0.38 7.12 0.88
CA LEU A 164 -1.12 6.19 0.03
C LEU A 164 -0.60 4.77 0.20
N ALA A 165 -1.52 3.81 0.15
CA ALA A 165 -1.19 2.40 0.09
C ALA A 165 -1.89 1.74 -1.11
N GLN A 166 -1.12 1.04 -1.93
CA GLN A 166 -1.65 0.23 -3.01
C GLN A 166 -1.68 -1.23 -2.58
N ILE A 167 -2.83 -1.88 -2.76
CA ILE A 167 -2.94 -3.34 -2.68
C ILE A 167 -3.13 -3.88 -4.09
N LYS A 168 -2.30 -4.85 -4.48
CA LYS A 168 -2.21 -5.44 -5.83
C LYS A 168 -1.66 -4.50 -6.90
N LYS A 169 -1.13 -5.10 -7.97
CA LYS A 169 -0.73 -4.44 -9.22
C LYS A 169 -1.41 -5.10 -10.40
N GLU A 170 -1.90 -4.30 -11.36
CA GLU A 170 -2.27 -4.69 -12.74
C GLU A 170 -3.08 -5.99 -12.79
N TYR A 171 -4.30 -5.95 -12.26
CA TYR A 171 -5.23 -7.08 -12.41
C TYR A 171 -6.24 -6.87 -13.55
N GLY A 172 -6.44 -5.63 -14.00
CA GLY A 172 -7.25 -5.34 -15.19
C GLY A 172 -6.91 -6.18 -16.43
N ASP A 173 -5.61 -6.42 -16.70
CA ASP A 173 -5.18 -7.22 -17.85
C ASP A 173 -5.45 -8.72 -17.68
N ILE A 174 -5.42 -9.23 -16.44
CA ILE A 174 -5.79 -10.63 -16.14
C ILE A 174 -7.32 -10.79 -16.19
N MET A 175 -8.08 -9.78 -15.74
CA MET A 175 -9.54 -9.80 -15.76
C MET A 175 -10.12 -10.02 -17.16
N TRP A 176 -9.50 -9.44 -18.20
CA TRP A 176 -9.95 -9.66 -19.59
C TRP A 176 -9.89 -11.14 -20.00
N ASN A 177 -8.88 -11.87 -19.52
CA ASN A 177 -8.69 -13.27 -19.83
C ASN A 177 -9.59 -14.22 -19.01
N TYR A 178 -10.06 -13.80 -17.82
CA TYR A 178 -10.82 -14.64 -16.88
C TYR A 178 -12.30 -14.25 -16.68
N LYS A 179 -12.81 -13.27 -17.44
CA LYS A 179 -14.23 -12.86 -17.48
C LYS A 179 -14.83 -12.69 -16.06
N ASP A 180 -15.90 -13.42 -15.72
CA ASP A 180 -16.65 -13.19 -14.48
C ASP A 180 -15.95 -13.70 -13.21
N VAL A 181 -15.11 -14.75 -13.31
CA VAL A 181 -14.29 -15.26 -12.19
C VAL A 181 -13.22 -14.25 -11.79
N GLY A 182 -12.69 -13.50 -12.77
CA GLY A 182 -11.77 -12.40 -12.51
C GLY A 182 -12.41 -11.26 -11.73
N LYS A 183 -13.68 -10.92 -12.01
CA LYS A 183 -14.42 -9.85 -11.31
C LYS A 183 -14.74 -10.21 -9.85
N GLU A 184 -15.15 -11.44 -9.60
CA GLU A 184 -15.48 -11.93 -8.24
C GLU A 184 -14.22 -11.95 -7.35
N TYR A 185 -13.08 -12.38 -7.90
CA TYR A 185 -11.79 -12.32 -7.22
C TYR A 185 -11.36 -10.90 -6.82
N ILE A 186 -11.51 -9.92 -7.71
CA ILE A 186 -11.19 -8.51 -7.41
C ILE A 186 -12.05 -8.05 -6.23
N TRP A 187 -13.35 -8.32 -6.29
CA TRP A 187 -14.30 -7.82 -5.31
C TRP A 187 -14.02 -8.39 -3.92
N ASP A 188 -13.89 -9.71 -3.80
CA ASP A 188 -13.65 -10.37 -2.52
C ASP A 188 -12.31 -10.02 -1.91
N GLU A 189 -11.23 -10.00 -2.70
CA GLU A 189 -9.92 -9.68 -2.15
C GLU A 189 -9.76 -8.20 -1.82
N THR A 190 -10.29 -7.30 -2.65
CA THR A 190 -10.31 -5.86 -2.32
C THR A 190 -11.11 -5.62 -1.07
N LEU A 191 -12.21 -6.35 -0.85
CA LEU A 191 -12.98 -6.27 0.40
C LEU A 191 -12.24 -6.88 1.59
N LEU A 192 -11.57 -8.02 1.43
CA LEU A 192 -10.85 -8.68 2.53
C LEU A 192 -9.60 -7.91 2.94
N GLN A 193 -8.74 -7.56 1.98
CA GLN A 193 -7.50 -6.82 2.21
C GLN A 193 -7.78 -5.33 2.44
N GLY A 194 -8.82 -4.78 1.81
CA GLY A 194 -9.34 -3.46 2.14
C GLY A 194 -9.92 -3.39 3.54
N LYS A 195 -10.59 -4.41 4.07
CA LYS A 195 -10.97 -4.46 5.50
C LYS A 195 -9.75 -4.45 6.42
N VAL A 196 -8.65 -5.11 6.04
CA VAL A 196 -7.39 -5.07 6.82
C VAL A 196 -6.85 -3.65 6.83
N LEU A 197 -6.74 -2.98 5.69
CA LEU A 197 -6.24 -1.61 5.63
C LEU A 197 -7.21 -0.58 6.25
N TRP A 198 -8.52 -0.67 6.02
CA TRP A 198 -9.52 0.22 6.64
C TRP A 198 -9.66 0.04 8.15
N ARG A 199 -9.49 -1.17 8.69
CA ARG A 199 -9.51 -1.39 10.15
C ARG A 199 -8.23 -0.89 10.83
N VAL A 200 -7.14 -0.77 10.08
CA VAL A 200 -5.82 -0.54 10.64
C VAL A 200 -5.31 0.88 10.34
N VAL A 201 -5.81 1.52 9.29
CA VAL A 201 -5.32 2.79 8.73
C VAL A 201 -6.46 3.64 8.15
N SER A 202 -6.44 4.96 8.38
CA SER A 202 -7.26 5.94 7.65
C SER A 202 -6.60 6.36 6.32
N VAL A 203 -6.00 5.40 5.60
CA VAL A 203 -5.30 5.64 4.33
C VAL A 203 -6.07 4.92 3.23
N GLU A 204 -6.33 5.64 2.15
CA GLU A 204 -7.18 5.17 1.08
C GLU A 204 -6.45 4.19 0.16
N LEU A 205 -7.16 3.13 -0.23
CA LEU A 205 -6.69 2.14 -1.19
C LEU A 205 -6.77 2.70 -2.61
N PHE A 206 -5.68 2.61 -3.35
CA PHE A 206 -5.67 2.86 -4.79
C PHE A 206 -5.34 1.58 -5.56
N ALA A 207 -6.20 1.21 -6.52
CA ALA A 207 -5.86 0.33 -7.63
C ALA A 207 -5.39 1.20 -8.82
N THR A 208 -4.73 0.63 -9.82
CA THR A 208 -4.09 1.40 -10.91
C THR A 208 -5.04 2.37 -11.60
N PHE A 209 -4.54 3.51 -12.13
CA PHE A 209 -5.33 4.67 -12.56
C PHE A 209 -6.45 4.38 -13.58
N SER A 210 -6.32 3.32 -14.39
CA SER A 210 -7.36 2.84 -15.30
C SER A 210 -8.55 2.18 -14.58
N GLU A 211 -8.33 1.56 -13.42
CA GLU A 211 -9.34 0.90 -12.60
C GLU A 211 -10.17 1.95 -11.82
N ILE A 212 -9.54 3.03 -11.34
CA ILE A 212 -10.19 4.09 -10.54
C ILE A 212 -11.45 4.67 -11.22
N LEU A 213 -11.42 4.86 -12.54
CA LEU A 213 -12.55 5.43 -13.27
C LEU A 213 -13.74 4.47 -13.38
N GLN A 214 -13.49 3.16 -13.37
CA GLN A 214 -14.53 2.14 -13.54
C GLN A 214 -15.20 1.76 -12.20
N TRP A 215 -14.49 1.92 -11.08
CA TRP A 215 -14.97 1.49 -9.74
C TRP A 215 -15.58 2.62 -8.89
N LYS A 216 -15.34 3.91 -9.21
CA LYS A 216 -15.83 5.07 -8.43
C LYS A 216 -17.36 5.11 -8.25
N ALA A 217 -18.15 4.77 -9.26
CA ALA A 217 -19.62 4.85 -9.18
C ALA A 217 -20.24 3.73 -8.31
N THR A 218 -19.68 2.52 -8.40
CA THR A 218 -20.23 1.33 -7.76
C THR A 218 -19.84 1.24 -6.28
N MET A 219 -18.60 1.61 -5.95
CA MET A 219 -18.07 1.52 -4.59
C MET A 219 -18.68 2.59 -3.67
N ILE A 220 -18.87 3.83 -4.15
CA ILE A 220 -19.47 4.92 -3.37
C ILE A 220 -20.95 4.63 -3.04
N ASN A 221 -21.71 4.09 -4.00
CA ASN A 221 -23.13 3.78 -3.78
C ASN A 221 -23.34 2.65 -2.75
N GLN A 222 -22.48 1.64 -2.74
CA GLN A 222 -22.62 0.53 -1.78
C GLN A 222 -22.07 0.84 -0.38
N ILE A 223 -21.01 1.67 -0.27
CA ILE A 223 -20.54 2.18 1.03
C ILE A 223 -21.61 3.06 1.69
N LYS A 224 -22.30 3.90 0.90
CA LYS A 224 -23.45 4.70 1.39
C LYS A 224 -24.62 3.82 1.84
N GLN A 225 -24.97 2.78 1.08
CA GLN A 225 -26.07 1.89 1.48
C GLN A 225 -25.77 1.10 2.76
N ARG A 226 -24.51 0.70 2.99
CA ARG A 226 -24.13 -0.06 4.19
C ARG A 226 -23.92 0.82 5.44
N ARG A 227 -23.51 2.09 5.32
CA ARG A 227 -23.49 3.04 6.46
C ARG A 227 -24.87 3.14 7.13
N VAL A 228 -25.94 3.14 6.34
CA VAL A 228 -27.33 3.18 6.85
C VAL A 228 -27.70 1.90 7.60
N THR A 229 -27.21 0.75 7.17
CA THR A 229 -27.44 -0.54 7.84
C THR A 229 -26.66 -0.66 9.15
N PHE A 230 -25.44 -0.13 9.22
CA PHE A 230 -24.60 -0.18 10.41
C PHE A 230 -25.09 0.76 11.54
N GLN A 231 -25.66 1.93 11.21
CA GLN A 231 -26.28 2.81 12.22
C GLN A 231 -27.44 2.09 12.94
N ARG A 232 -28.26 1.34 12.18
CA ARG A 232 -29.39 0.57 12.72
C ARG A 232 -29.03 -0.60 13.64
N ILE A 233 -27.81 -1.13 13.54
CA ILE A 233 -27.34 -2.25 14.38
C ILE A 233 -26.64 -1.72 15.64
N ALA A 234 -26.12 -0.49 15.61
CA ALA A 234 -25.53 0.17 16.77
C ALA A 234 -26.59 0.79 17.70
N ASP A 235 -27.79 1.08 17.18
CA ASP A 235 -28.92 1.68 17.91
C ASP A 235 -29.92 0.61 18.46
N SER A 236 -29.59 -0.68 18.40
CA SER A 236 -30.39 -1.83 18.89
C SER A 236 -29.60 -2.68 19.87
#